data_AF-A0A8C6T6U5-F1
#
_entry.id   AF-A0A8C6T6U5-F1
#
_cell.length_a   1.000
_cell.length_b   1.000
_cell.length_c   1.000
_cell.angle_alpha   90.00
_cell.angle_beta   90.00
_cell.angle_gamma   90.00
#
_symmetry.space_group_name_H-M   'P 1'
#
loop_
_entity.id
_entity.type
_entity.pdbx_description
1 polymer ?
#
loop_
_entity_poly.entity_id
_entity_poly.type
_entity_poly.pdbx_seq_one_letter_code
_entity_poly.pdbx_strand_id
1 'polypeptide(L)'
;MLDSSTFLLETARALVLNPKDPPTWSILAGHSRTVSDSIKSLITSIRDKAPGQRECDYSIDSINKCIRDIEQASLAAVGQTLPCREDISMEALQDHLTSSVQEIGHLIDPVATAARGEAAQLGHNYFEPLIVASVGLASKLHDHQQQMTILDQTKTLSESALQMLYAAKEGGGNPKACHTHDAITEAAQLMKEAVDDIMVTLNEAASEGGMVGGMVEAIAESMGRVSILRTINIIYRFLILCRNSVQLYSLFPAG
;
A
#
# COMPACT_ATOMS: atom_id res chain seq x y z
N MET A 1 11.47 20.98 -27.88
CA MET A 1 12.86 20.44 -27.81
C MET A 1 13.54 20.46 -29.16
N LEU A 2 13.07 19.69 -30.16
CA LEU A 2 13.75 19.58 -31.46
C LEU A 2 13.93 20.93 -32.16
N ASP A 3 12.88 21.75 -32.26
CA ASP A 3 12.97 23.08 -32.88
C ASP A 3 13.95 24.01 -32.15
N SER A 4 13.90 24.03 -30.81
CA SER A 4 14.81 24.83 -29.98
C SER A 4 16.26 24.38 -30.12
N SER A 5 16.50 23.08 -30.29
CA SER A 5 17.84 22.54 -30.56
C SER A 5 18.33 22.92 -31.96
N THR A 6 17.45 22.93 -32.96
CA THR A 6 17.77 23.42 -34.32
C THR A 6 18.17 24.90 -34.29
N PHE A 7 17.38 25.75 -33.64
CA PHE A 7 17.69 27.19 -33.51
C PHE A 7 18.98 27.44 -32.73
N LEU A 8 19.27 26.62 -31.70
CA LEU A 8 20.54 26.67 -30.99
C LEU A 8 21.73 26.38 -31.91
N LEU A 9 21.64 25.35 -32.76
CA LEU A 9 22.69 25.00 -33.72
C LEU A 9 22.86 26.07 -34.81
N GLU A 10 21.77 26.63 -35.32
CA GLU A 10 21.81 27.73 -36.29
C GLU A 10 22.45 28.98 -35.72
N THR A 11 22.11 29.33 -34.48
CA THR A 11 22.71 30.48 -33.77
C THR A 11 24.20 30.24 -33.48
N ALA A 12 24.57 29.02 -33.08
CA ALA A 12 25.97 28.63 -32.89
C ALA A 12 26.77 28.74 -34.19
N ARG A 13 26.18 28.33 -35.33
CA ARG A 13 26.79 28.47 -36.65
C ARG A 13 27.03 29.94 -37.01
N ALA A 14 26.10 30.84 -36.69
CA ALA A 14 26.30 32.28 -36.89
C ALA A 14 27.48 32.82 -36.05
N LEU A 15 27.64 32.36 -34.81
CA LEU A 15 28.76 32.74 -33.93
C LEU A 15 30.11 32.22 -34.40
N VAL A 16 30.17 31.08 -35.10
CA VAL A 16 31.42 30.61 -35.73
C VAL A 16 31.94 31.63 -36.75
N LEU A 17 31.03 32.29 -37.48
CA LEU A 17 31.37 33.33 -38.46
C LEU A 17 31.67 34.69 -37.81
N ASN A 18 31.00 35.01 -36.68
CA ASN A 18 31.22 36.26 -35.95
C ASN A 18 31.21 36.03 -34.41
N PRO A 19 32.34 35.66 -33.81
CA PRO A 19 32.40 35.21 -32.41
C PRO A 19 32.28 36.34 -31.38
N LYS A 20 32.39 37.60 -31.79
CA LYS A 20 32.36 38.76 -30.89
C LYS A 20 30.99 39.43 -30.80
N ASP A 21 29.95 38.90 -31.45
CA ASP A 21 28.62 39.52 -31.51
C ASP A 21 27.78 39.28 -30.25
N PRO A 22 27.62 40.29 -29.36
CA PRO A 22 26.92 40.09 -28.09
C PRO A 22 25.42 39.75 -28.23
N PRO A 23 24.66 40.34 -29.16
CA PRO A 23 23.27 39.95 -29.42
C PRO A 23 23.11 38.46 -29.76
N THR A 24 23.92 37.91 -30.68
CA THR A 24 23.82 36.49 -31.06
C THR A 24 24.18 35.56 -29.89
N TRP A 25 25.13 35.93 -29.03
CA TRP A 25 25.40 35.20 -27.79
C TRP A 25 24.20 35.21 -26.82
N SER A 26 23.48 36.34 -26.73
CA SER A 26 22.26 36.43 -25.92
C SER A 26 21.16 35.50 -26.43
N ILE A 27 20.96 35.45 -27.76
CA ILE A 27 20.00 34.55 -28.42
C ILE A 27 20.38 33.09 -28.17
N LEU A 28 21.67 32.73 -28.31
CA LEU A 28 22.16 31.38 -28.05
C LEU A 28 21.86 30.95 -26.60
N ALA A 29 22.12 31.84 -25.64
CA ALA A 29 21.82 31.58 -24.23
C ALA A 29 20.31 31.39 -24.00
N GLY A 30 19.47 32.16 -24.71
CA GLY A 30 18.02 31.99 -24.72
C GLY A 30 17.61 30.59 -25.20
N HIS A 31 18.07 30.17 -26.38
CA HIS A 31 17.78 28.83 -26.91
C HIS A 31 18.32 27.71 -26.01
N SER A 32 19.50 27.89 -25.42
CA SER A 32 20.09 26.93 -24.47
C SER A 32 19.22 26.74 -23.23
N ARG A 33 18.66 27.83 -22.70
CA ARG A 33 17.70 27.77 -21.59
C ARG A 33 16.43 27.02 -21.98
N THR A 34 15.85 27.33 -23.15
CA THR A 34 14.66 26.64 -23.66
C THR A 34 14.89 25.14 -23.86
N VAL A 35 16.06 24.74 -24.38
CA VAL A 35 16.44 23.32 -24.50
C VAL A 35 16.53 22.66 -23.12
N SER A 36 17.20 23.32 -22.17
CA SER A 36 17.33 22.82 -20.79
C SER A 36 15.98 22.62 -20.11
N ASP A 37 15.06 23.58 -20.26
CA ASP A 37 13.72 23.48 -19.68
C ASP A 37 12.87 22.40 -20.39
N SER A 38 13.05 22.23 -21.71
CA SER A 38 12.44 21.11 -22.44
C SER A 38 12.93 19.75 -21.91
N ILE A 39 14.22 19.61 -21.60
CA ILE A 39 14.79 18.37 -21.04
C ILE A 39 14.21 18.10 -19.65
N LYS A 40 14.13 19.12 -18.78
CA LYS A 40 13.49 18.98 -17.45
C LYS A 40 12.04 18.52 -17.59
N SER A 41 11.28 19.17 -18.47
CA SER A 41 9.87 18.81 -18.73
C SER A 41 9.72 17.38 -19.26
N LEU A 42 10.64 16.92 -20.13
CA LEU A 42 10.65 15.54 -20.61
C LEU A 42 10.94 14.54 -19.48
N ILE A 43 11.92 14.84 -18.62
CA ILE A 43 12.24 13.99 -17.45
C ILE A 43 11.02 13.86 -16.52
N THR A 44 10.36 14.98 -16.22
CA THR A 44 9.12 14.98 -15.43
C THR A 44 8.03 14.16 -16.11
N SER A 45 7.80 14.36 -17.42
CA SER A 45 6.78 13.63 -18.16
C SER A 45 7.01 12.11 -18.17
N ILE A 46 8.28 11.67 -18.29
CA ILE A 46 8.63 10.26 -18.22
C ILE A 46 8.34 9.70 -16.83
N ARG A 47 8.66 10.45 -15.77
CA ARG A 47 8.38 10.06 -14.38
C ARG A 47 6.88 9.94 -14.14
N ASP A 48 6.11 10.95 -14.51
CA ASP A 48 4.66 11.03 -14.26
C ASP A 48 3.86 10.01 -15.09
N LYS A 49 4.45 9.49 -16.17
CA LYS A 49 3.88 8.45 -17.02
C LYS A 49 4.55 7.09 -16.85
N ALA A 50 5.38 6.94 -15.82
CA ALA A 50 5.96 5.64 -15.49
C ALA A 50 4.85 4.64 -15.09
N PRO A 51 5.01 3.34 -15.38
CA PRO A 51 4.09 2.30 -14.93
C PRO A 51 3.86 2.38 -13.42
N GLY A 52 2.60 2.31 -12.98
CA GLY A 52 2.23 2.41 -11.56
C GLY A 52 1.88 3.81 -11.08
N GLN A 53 2.25 4.90 -11.77
CA GLN A 53 1.83 6.25 -11.38
C GLN A 53 0.30 6.40 -11.40
N ARG A 54 -0.32 5.96 -12.51
CA ARG A 54 -1.77 6.05 -12.68
C ARG A 54 -2.51 5.14 -11.70
N GLU A 55 -1.98 3.95 -11.46
CA GLU A 55 -2.55 3.00 -10.51
C GLU A 55 -2.45 3.54 -9.07
N CYS A 56 -1.33 4.16 -8.70
CA CYS A 56 -1.21 4.89 -7.43
C CYS A 56 -2.20 6.05 -7.34
N ASP A 57 -2.36 6.87 -8.39
CA ASP A 57 -3.31 7.98 -8.40
C ASP A 57 -4.74 7.50 -8.14
N TYR A 58 -5.17 6.44 -8.84
CA TYR A 58 -6.49 5.85 -8.65
C TYR A 58 -6.71 5.32 -7.23
N SER A 59 -5.72 4.62 -6.69
CA SER A 59 -5.79 4.06 -5.33
C SER A 59 -5.76 5.17 -4.25
N ILE A 60 -4.98 6.22 -4.46
CA ILE A 60 -4.93 7.41 -3.60
C ILE A 60 -6.30 8.10 -3.58
N ASP A 61 -6.91 8.32 -4.75
CA ASP A 61 -8.24 8.95 -4.84
C ASP A 61 -9.31 8.09 -4.14
N SER A 62 -9.24 6.77 -4.32
CA SER A 62 -10.16 5.82 -3.71
C SER A 62 -10.04 5.79 -2.18
N ILE A 63 -8.82 5.72 -1.64
CA ILE A 63 -8.60 5.75 -0.19
C ILE A 63 -8.97 7.12 0.40
N ASN A 64 -8.65 8.23 -0.28
CA ASN A 64 -9.08 9.56 0.17
C ASN A 64 -10.61 9.68 0.24
N LYS A 65 -11.33 9.04 -0.68
CA LYS A 65 -12.80 8.95 -0.60
C LYS A 65 -13.22 8.16 0.65
N CYS A 66 -12.64 6.99 0.87
CA CYS A 66 -12.90 6.16 2.05
C CYS A 66 -12.64 6.91 3.37
N ILE A 67 -11.55 7.68 3.45
CA ILE A 67 -11.22 8.50 4.63
C ILE A 67 -12.27 9.60 4.84
N ARG A 68 -12.75 10.26 3.78
CA ARG A 68 -13.84 11.24 3.93
C ARG A 68 -15.15 10.59 4.38
N ASP A 69 -15.46 9.40 3.86
CA ASP A 69 -16.68 8.68 4.21
C ASP A 69 -16.66 8.25 5.70
N ILE A 70 -15.52 7.78 6.22
CA ILE A 70 -15.37 7.46 7.65
C ILE A 70 -15.41 8.73 8.52
N GLU A 71 -14.80 9.84 8.09
CA GLU A 71 -14.84 11.11 8.83
C GLU A 71 -16.27 11.67 8.94
N GLN A 72 -17.06 11.55 7.87
CA GLN A 72 -18.48 11.91 7.89
C GLN A 72 -19.26 11.03 8.88
N ALA A 73 -18.98 9.73 8.92
CA ALA A 73 -19.58 8.83 9.88
C ALA A 73 -19.17 9.17 11.32
N SER A 74 -17.90 9.47 11.58
CA SER A 74 -17.40 9.92 12.89
C SER A 74 -18.09 11.22 13.33
N LEU A 75 -18.26 12.20 12.43
CA LEU A 75 -18.97 13.44 12.74
C LEU A 75 -20.45 13.19 13.07
N ALA A 76 -21.11 12.29 12.34
CA ALA A 76 -22.50 11.90 12.62
C ALA A 76 -22.61 11.13 13.94
N ALA A 77 -21.64 10.28 14.27
CA ALA A 77 -21.58 9.55 15.53
C ALA A 77 -21.45 10.52 16.73
N VAL A 78 -20.56 11.51 16.63
CA VAL A 78 -20.41 12.59 17.63
C VAL A 78 -21.72 13.37 17.79
N GLY A 79 -22.42 13.64 16.69
CA GLY A 79 -23.73 14.29 16.71
C GLY A 79 -24.89 13.40 17.15
N GLN A 80 -24.66 12.11 17.42
CA GLN A 80 -25.70 11.09 17.65
C GLN A 80 -26.74 11.02 16.53
N THR A 81 -26.32 11.31 15.30
CA THR A 81 -27.14 11.32 14.08
C THR A 81 -26.71 10.26 13.07
N LEU A 82 -25.76 9.38 13.43
CA LEU A 82 -25.35 8.26 12.60
C LEU A 82 -26.54 7.32 12.39
N PRO A 83 -27.04 7.14 11.14
CA PRO A 83 -28.21 6.32 10.89
C PRO A 83 -27.90 4.85 11.19
N CYS A 84 -28.72 4.23 12.03
CA CYS A 84 -28.63 2.80 12.31
C CYS A 84 -28.90 2.01 11.04
N ARG A 85 -28.04 1.05 10.76
CA ARG A 85 -28.17 0.17 9.60
C ARG A 85 -29.10 -1.00 9.91
N GLU A 86 -30.30 -1.06 9.31
CA GLU A 86 -31.33 -2.07 9.62
C GLU A 86 -31.31 -3.30 8.69
N ASP A 87 -30.69 -3.22 7.52
CA ASP A 87 -30.72 -4.26 6.47
C ASP A 87 -29.90 -5.52 6.79
N ILE A 88 -29.05 -5.47 7.81
CA ILE A 88 -28.06 -6.51 8.14
C ILE A 88 -27.96 -6.69 9.66
N SER A 89 -27.61 -7.90 10.11
CA SER A 89 -27.38 -8.17 11.54
C SER A 89 -26.04 -7.60 12.03
N MET A 90 -25.91 -7.40 13.34
CA MET A 90 -24.64 -6.98 13.95
C MET A 90 -23.54 -8.04 13.76
N GLU A 91 -23.89 -9.32 13.94
CA GLU A 91 -23.00 -10.47 13.74
C GLU A 91 -22.44 -10.50 12.31
N ALA A 92 -23.30 -10.35 11.29
CA ALA A 92 -22.85 -10.34 9.90
C ALA A 92 -21.96 -9.13 9.57
N LEU A 93 -22.22 -7.96 10.16
CA LEU A 93 -21.33 -6.79 10.03
C LEU A 93 -19.97 -7.01 10.68
N GLN A 94 -19.95 -7.65 11.85
CA GLN A 94 -18.72 -7.98 12.56
C GLN A 94 -17.89 -9.03 11.80
N ASP A 95 -18.53 -10.05 11.23
CA ASP A 95 -17.87 -11.04 10.38
C ASP A 95 -17.31 -10.40 9.10
N HIS A 96 -18.08 -9.54 8.44
CA HIS A 96 -17.62 -8.80 7.26
C HIS A 96 -16.44 -7.88 7.59
N LEU A 97 -16.49 -7.17 8.71
CA LEU A 97 -15.41 -6.29 9.13
C LEU A 97 -14.15 -7.09 9.46
N THR A 98 -14.29 -8.18 10.24
CA THR A 98 -13.20 -9.09 10.58
C THR A 98 -12.55 -9.65 9.32
N SER A 99 -13.34 -10.15 8.38
CA SER A 99 -12.85 -10.69 7.10
C SER A 99 -12.09 -9.63 6.29
N SER A 100 -12.63 -8.40 6.22
CA SER A 100 -12.01 -7.29 5.48
C SER A 100 -10.68 -6.87 6.10
N VAL A 101 -10.61 -6.77 7.43
CA VAL A 101 -9.40 -6.41 8.17
C VAL A 101 -8.32 -7.48 8.01
N GLN A 102 -8.70 -8.76 8.08
CA GLN A 102 -7.79 -9.88 7.85
C GLN A 102 -7.26 -9.90 6.42
N GLU A 103 -8.13 -9.72 5.43
CA GLU A 103 -7.74 -9.64 4.02
C GLU A 103 -6.73 -8.51 3.79
N ILE A 104 -7.00 -7.31 4.32
CA ILE A 104 -6.06 -6.18 4.27
C ILE A 104 -4.74 -6.57 4.94
N GLY A 105 -4.78 -7.15 6.14
CA GLY A 105 -3.59 -7.59 6.87
C GLY A 105 -2.71 -8.56 6.08
N HIS A 106 -3.32 -9.54 5.41
CA HIS A 106 -2.62 -10.50 4.53
C HIS A 106 -1.99 -9.84 3.30
N LEU A 107 -2.57 -8.74 2.83
CA LEU A 107 -2.10 -8.01 1.65
C LEU A 107 -1.01 -6.99 1.95
N ILE A 108 -0.76 -6.60 3.20
CA ILE A 108 0.22 -5.56 3.56
C ILE A 108 1.61 -5.88 2.99
N ASP A 109 2.16 -7.07 3.26
CA ASP A 109 3.50 -7.44 2.81
C ASP A 109 3.61 -7.59 1.28
N PRO A 110 2.66 -8.25 0.59
CA PRO A 110 2.60 -8.23 -0.87
C PRO A 110 2.54 -6.82 -1.48
N VAL A 111 1.70 -5.94 -0.91
CA VAL A 111 1.53 -4.55 -1.38
C VAL A 111 2.79 -3.74 -1.12
N ALA A 112 3.41 -3.85 0.05
CA ALA A 112 4.68 -3.19 0.35
C ALA A 112 5.81 -3.66 -0.57
N THR A 113 5.80 -4.94 -0.96
CA THR A 113 6.76 -5.48 -1.94
C THR A 113 6.52 -4.89 -3.33
N ALA A 114 5.26 -4.87 -3.78
CA ALA A 114 4.88 -4.26 -5.06
C ALA A 114 5.18 -2.75 -5.08
N ALA A 115 4.95 -2.04 -3.98
CA ALA A 115 5.24 -0.61 -3.86
C ALA A 115 6.72 -0.26 -4.12
N ARG A 116 7.65 -1.16 -3.80
CA ARG A 116 9.09 -0.95 -4.04
C ARG A 116 9.54 -1.22 -5.49
N GLY A 117 8.79 -1.97 -6.29
CA GLY A 117 9.31 -2.44 -7.59
C GLY A 117 8.31 -2.67 -8.72
N GLU A 118 7.01 -2.75 -8.42
CA GLU A 118 5.94 -3.09 -9.34
C GLU A 118 4.65 -2.33 -8.98
N ALA A 119 4.75 -1.00 -8.83
CA ALA A 119 3.62 -0.15 -8.44
C ALA A 119 2.39 -0.25 -9.37
N ALA A 120 2.56 -0.76 -10.60
CA ALA A 120 1.48 -1.09 -11.53
C ALA A 120 0.48 -2.13 -10.98
N GLN A 121 0.83 -2.87 -9.93
CA GLN A 121 -0.06 -3.86 -9.30
C GLN A 121 -0.90 -3.29 -8.14
N LEU A 122 -0.75 -2.00 -7.81
CA LEU A 122 -1.39 -1.38 -6.63
C LEU A 122 -2.86 -0.95 -6.82
N GLY A 123 -3.50 -1.31 -7.94
CA GLY A 123 -4.78 -0.75 -8.38
C GLY A 123 -6.06 -1.30 -7.73
N HIS A 124 -5.95 -2.20 -6.76
CA HIS A 124 -7.11 -2.84 -6.14
C HIS A 124 -7.64 -2.04 -4.93
N ASN A 125 -8.95 -1.80 -4.90
CA ASN A 125 -9.61 -1.10 -3.80
C ASN A 125 -10.17 -2.09 -2.77
N TYR A 126 -9.45 -2.26 -1.66
CA TYR A 126 -9.86 -3.13 -0.54
C TYR A 126 -10.55 -2.35 0.60
N PHE A 127 -10.54 -1.02 0.55
CA PHE A 127 -10.98 -0.17 1.65
C PHE A 127 -12.48 0.15 1.62
N GLU A 128 -13.12 0.12 0.46
CA GLU A 128 -14.57 0.37 0.38
C GLU A 128 -15.40 -0.65 1.18
N PRO A 129 -15.16 -1.98 1.10
CA PRO A 129 -15.80 -2.95 1.98
C PRO A 129 -15.51 -2.71 3.47
N LEU A 130 -14.26 -2.36 3.81
CA LEU A 130 -13.85 -2.03 5.17
C LEU A 130 -14.68 -0.87 5.74
N ILE A 131 -14.75 0.27 5.03
CA ILE A 131 -15.51 1.45 5.50
C ILE A 131 -16.99 1.10 5.67
N VAL A 132 -17.59 0.42 4.70
CA VAL A 132 -19.01 0.05 4.76
C VAL A 132 -19.31 -0.86 5.95
N ALA A 133 -18.43 -1.82 6.24
CA ALA A 133 -18.58 -2.71 7.39
C ALA A 133 -18.35 -1.97 8.72
N SER A 134 -17.31 -1.15 8.83
CA SER A 134 -17.00 -0.34 10.03
C SER A 134 -18.11 0.63 10.38
N VAL A 135 -18.59 1.42 9.42
CA VAL A 135 -19.70 2.36 9.63
C VAL A 135 -20.98 1.61 9.99
N GLY A 136 -21.25 0.49 9.30
CA GLY A 136 -22.40 -0.36 9.60
C GLY A 136 -22.36 -0.90 11.04
N LEU A 137 -21.22 -1.43 11.49
CA LEU A 137 -21.04 -1.93 12.84
C LEU A 137 -21.18 -0.80 13.87
N ALA A 138 -20.47 0.31 13.65
CA ALA A 138 -20.53 1.51 14.50
C ALA A 138 -21.96 2.03 14.67
N SER A 139 -22.80 1.95 13.63
CA SER A 139 -24.20 2.40 13.69
C SER A 139 -25.09 1.56 14.60
N LYS A 140 -24.68 0.33 14.94
CA LYS A 140 -25.42 -0.60 15.82
C LYS A 140 -24.87 -0.67 17.24
N LEU A 141 -23.69 -0.09 17.47
CA LEU A 141 -23.09 -0.04 18.80
C LEU A 141 -23.86 0.93 19.69
N HIS A 142 -24.17 0.47 20.91
CA HIS A 142 -24.87 1.27 21.91
C HIS A 142 -23.89 2.11 22.74
N ASP A 143 -22.66 1.60 22.93
CA ASP A 143 -21.60 2.33 23.59
C ASP A 143 -20.94 3.30 22.61
N HIS A 144 -21.06 4.59 22.91
CA HIS A 144 -20.46 5.65 22.12
C HIS A 144 -18.92 5.57 22.10
N GLN A 145 -18.30 5.08 23.17
CA GLN A 145 -16.85 4.93 23.21
C GLN A 145 -16.39 3.85 22.23
N GLN A 146 -17.02 2.66 22.25
CA GLN A 146 -16.73 1.60 21.27
C GLN A 146 -17.06 2.03 19.83
N GLN A 147 -18.16 2.78 19.63
CA GLN A 147 -18.53 3.34 18.34
C GLN A 147 -17.40 4.22 17.76
N MET A 148 -16.88 5.16 18.55
CA MET A 148 -15.80 6.04 18.11
C MET A 148 -14.49 5.28 17.91
N THR A 149 -14.16 4.34 18.79
CA THR A 149 -12.94 3.52 18.68
C THR A 149 -12.87 2.76 17.35
N ILE A 150 -13.96 2.10 16.92
CA ILE A 150 -13.99 1.38 15.64
C ILE A 150 -13.78 2.33 14.45
N LEU A 151 -14.43 3.50 14.47
CA LEU A 151 -14.32 4.48 13.39
C LEU A 151 -12.90 5.09 13.32
N ASP A 152 -12.33 5.44 14.46
CA ASP A 152 -10.99 6.04 14.55
C ASP A 152 -9.90 5.04 14.14
N GLN A 153 -9.96 3.79 14.62
CA GLN A 153 -9.00 2.76 14.20
C GLN A 153 -9.10 2.45 12.71
N THR A 154 -10.32 2.36 12.16
CA THR A 154 -10.55 2.16 10.71
C THR A 154 -9.94 3.32 9.90
N LYS A 155 -10.08 4.55 10.40
CA LYS A 155 -9.46 5.72 9.80
C LYS A 155 -7.92 5.63 9.85
N THR A 156 -7.34 5.29 11.00
CA THR A 156 -5.88 5.13 11.15
C THR A 156 -5.31 4.07 10.20
N LEU A 157 -5.99 2.95 10.02
CA LEU A 157 -5.60 1.92 9.04
C LEU A 157 -5.61 2.49 7.60
N SER A 158 -6.64 3.27 7.26
CA SER A 158 -6.79 3.91 5.95
C SER A 158 -5.71 4.99 5.69
N GLU A 159 -5.38 5.80 6.70
CA GLU A 159 -4.32 6.82 6.63
C GLU A 159 -2.93 6.18 6.47
N SER A 160 -2.67 5.09 7.19
CA SER A 160 -1.42 4.32 7.08
C SER A 160 -1.25 3.73 5.67
N ALA A 161 -2.33 3.19 5.09
CA ALA A 161 -2.33 2.72 3.71
C ALA A 161 -2.09 3.85 2.70
N LEU A 162 -2.70 5.01 2.92
CA LEU A 162 -2.50 6.19 2.10
C LEU A 162 -1.04 6.65 2.13
N GLN A 163 -0.38 6.63 3.30
CA GLN A 163 1.03 6.95 3.44
C GLN A 163 1.91 6.00 2.61
N MET A 164 1.62 4.69 2.63
CA MET A 164 2.32 3.72 1.79
C MET A 164 2.13 4.01 0.30
N LEU A 165 0.91 4.35 -0.13
CA LEU A 165 0.64 4.68 -1.54
C LEU A 165 1.39 5.95 -2.00
N TYR A 166 1.50 6.98 -1.15
CA TYR A 166 2.29 8.16 -1.47
C TYR A 166 3.78 7.83 -1.60
N ALA A 167 4.34 7.02 -0.70
CA ALA A 167 5.73 6.57 -0.80
C ALA A 167 5.97 5.69 -2.04
N ALA A 168 5.01 4.83 -2.39
CA ALA A 168 5.03 4.03 -3.60
C ALA A 168 5.01 4.90 -4.87
N LYS A 169 4.15 5.93 -4.89
CA LYS A 169 4.05 6.90 -5.99
C LYS A 169 5.33 7.69 -6.17
N GLU A 170 5.93 8.16 -5.08
CA GLU A 170 7.22 8.87 -5.12
C GLU A 170 8.34 7.97 -5.67
N GLY A 171 8.34 6.69 -5.28
CA GLY A 171 9.27 5.69 -5.80
C GLY A 171 8.98 5.25 -7.24
N GLY A 172 7.75 5.42 -7.72
CA GLY A 172 7.31 5.07 -9.07
C GLY A 172 7.51 3.60 -9.43
N GLY A 173 7.46 2.70 -8.43
CA GLY A 173 7.78 1.28 -8.64
C GLY A 173 9.21 1.02 -9.11
N ASN A 174 10.16 1.93 -8.86
CA ASN A 174 11.56 1.74 -9.21
C ASN A 174 12.29 1.05 -8.05
N PRO A 175 12.80 -0.19 -8.20
CA PRO A 175 13.56 -0.89 -7.16
C PRO A 175 14.82 -0.17 -6.69
N LYS A 176 15.31 0.81 -7.48
CA LYS A 176 16.47 1.64 -7.16
C LYS A 176 16.11 2.91 -6.39
N ALA A 177 14.83 3.20 -6.19
CA ALA A 177 14.34 4.34 -5.42
C ALA A 177 14.44 4.09 -3.91
N CYS A 178 15.64 3.73 -3.42
CA CYS A 178 15.84 3.32 -2.03
C CYS A 178 15.38 4.37 -1.00
N HIS A 179 15.36 5.66 -1.38
CA HIS A 179 14.89 6.75 -0.55
C HIS A 179 13.43 6.61 -0.08
N THR A 180 12.58 5.86 -0.80
CA THR A 180 11.18 5.63 -0.39
C THR A 180 10.97 4.32 0.35
N HIS A 181 11.97 3.42 0.37
CA HIS A 181 11.80 2.08 0.94
C HIS A 181 11.56 2.10 2.45
N ASP A 182 12.22 3.01 3.17
CA ASP A 182 12.03 3.16 4.61
C ASP A 182 10.61 3.65 4.91
N ALA A 183 10.12 4.66 4.17
CA ALA A 183 8.75 5.17 4.29
C ALA A 183 7.69 4.11 3.97
N ILE A 184 7.91 3.26 2.95
CA ILE A 184 7.03 2.12 2.63
C ILE A 184 7.02 1.13 3.79
N THR A 185 8.18 0.84 4.38
CA THR A 185 8.31 -0.13 5.49
C THR A 185 7.63 0.37 6.75
N GLU A 186 7.83 1.64 7.08
CA GLU A 186 7.18 2.30 8.21
C GLU A 186 5.66 2.31 8.04
N ALA A 187 5.15 2.71 6.88
CA ALA A 187 3.71 2.70 6.61
C ALA A 187 3.11 1.29 6.67
N ALA A 188 3.82 0.28 6.16
CA ALA A 188 3.40 -1.12 6.29
C ALA A 188 3.36 -1.59 7.75
N GLN A 189 4.30 -1.13 8.58
CA GLN A 189 4.31 -1.45 10.01
C GLN A 189 3.13 -0.79 10.74
N LEU A 190 2.86 0.49 10.46
CA LEU A 190 1.70 1.20 11.00
C LEU A 190 0.38 0.53 10.61
N MET A 191 0.27 0.04 9.37
CA MET A 191 -0.91 -0.74 8.95
C MET A 191 -1.06 -2.05 9.75
N LYS A 192 0.04 -2.76 10.05
CA LYS A 192 -0.01 -4.00 10.83
C LYS A 192 -0.49 -3.73 12.25
N GLU A 193 0.04 -2.68 12.88
CA GLU A 193 -0.40 -2.23 14.21
C GLU A 193 -1.89 -1.86 14.20
N ALA A 194 -2.35 -1.10 13.21
CA ALA A 194 -3.76 -0.74 13.09
C ALA A 194 -4.67 -1.96 12.83
N VAL A 195 -4.22 -2.95 12.05
CA VAL A 195 -4.93 -4.22 11.87
C VAL A 195 -5.05 -4.96 13.21
N ASP A 196 -3.95 -5.09 13.95
CA ASP A 196 -3.94 -5.77 15.25
C ASP A 196 -4.86 -5.05 16.25
N ASP A 197 -4.83 -3.72 16.30
CA ASP A 197 -5.70 -2.91 17.18
C ASP A 197 -7.19 -3.13 16.88
N ILE A 198 -7.59 -3.11 15.60
CA ILE A 198 -8.98 -3.37 15.20
C ILE A 198 -9.37 -4.81 15.59
N MET A 199 -8.51 -5.79 15.33
CA MET A 199 -8.78 -7.19 15.64
C MET A 199 -8.95 -7.41 17.15
N VAL A 200 -8.17 -6.72 18.00
CA VAL A 200 -8.35 -6.76 19.45
C VAL A 200 -9.73 -6.21 19.82
N THR A 201 -10.09 -5.04 19.34
CA THR A 201 -11.39 -4.41 19.62
C THR A 201 -12.57 -5.27 19.17
N LEU A 202 -12.47 -5.89 17.99
CA LEU A 202 -13.52 -6.79 17.49
C LEU A 202 -13.69 -8.05 18.34
N ASN A 203 -12.58 -8.65 18.80
CA ASN A 203 -12.64 -9.84 19.64
C ASN A 203 -13.20 -9.54 21.05
N GLU A 204 -12.88 -8.38 21.60
CA GLU A 204 -13.44 -7.91 22.88
C GLU A 204 -14.95 -7.69 22.75
N ALA A 205 -15.40 -6.99 21.71
CA ALA A 205 -16.82 -6.77 21.43
C ALA A 205 -17.58 -8.09 21.16
N ALA A 206 -16.97 -9.05 20.46
CA ALA A 206 -17.54 -10.38 20.23
C ALA A 206 -17.74 -11.16 21.55
N SER A 207 -16.74 -11.09 22.44
CA SER A 207 -16.74 -11.80 23.72
C SER A 207 -17.82 -11.28 24.66
N GLU A 208 -18.04 -9.96 24.69
CA GLU A 208 -19.11 -9.32 25.47
C GLU A 208 -20.51 -9.69 24.94
N GLY A 209 -20.65 -9.85 23.62
CA GLY A 209 -21.90 -10.23 22.94
C GLY A 209 -22.19 -11.74 22.90
N GLY A 210 -21.28 -12.60 23.37
CA GLY A 210 -21.42 -14.06 23.30
C GLY A 210 -21.27 -14.64 21.87
N MET A 211 -20.67 -13.88 20.94
CA MET A 211 -20.47 -14.25 19.55
C MET A 211 -19.13 -14.99 19.39
N VAL A 212 -19.12 -16.32 19.56
CA VAL A 212 -17.89 -17.15 19.59
C VAL A 212 -17.46 -17.62 18.18
N GLY A 213 -18.26 -17.36 17.13
CA GLY A 213 -18.01 -17.85 15.77
C GLY A 213 -16.65 -17.44 15.20
N GLY A 214 -16.35 -16.14 15.20
CA GLY A 214 -15.08 -15.61 14.67
C GLY A 214 -13.84 -16.09 15.44
N MET A 215 -13.96 -16.37 16.74
CA MET A 215 -12.85 -16.89 17.54
C MET A 215 -12.47 -18.31 17.14
N VAL A 216 -13.44 -19.14 16.74
CA VAL A 216 -13.21 -20.52 16.27
C VAL A 216 -12.49 -20.52 14.92
N GLU A 217 -12.87 -19.62 14.01
CA GLU A 217 -12.22 -19.44 12.71
C GLU A 217 -10.76 -18.97 12.86
N ALA A 218 -10.52 -17.99 13.75
CA ALA A 218 -9.16 -17.50 14.06
C ALA A 218 -8.26 -18.58 14.67
N ILE A 219 -8.83 -19.45 15.52
CA ILE A 219 -8.13 -20.64 16.04
C ILE A 219 -7.84 -21.63 14.90
N ALA A 220 -8.80 -21.89 14.01
CA ALA A 220 -8.62 -22.80 12.88
C ALA A 220 -7.53 -22.30 11.93
N GLU A 221 -7.48 -21.00 11.63
CA GLU A 221 -6.45 -20.39 10.79
C GLU A 221 -5.07 -20.47 11.45
N SER A 222 -4.98 -20.15 12.76
CA SER A 222 -3.75 -20.28 13.55
C SER A 222 -3.24 -21.72 13.59
N MET A 223 -4.15 -22.69 13.76
CA MET A 223 -3.83 -24.11 13.67
C MET A 223 -3.34 -24.52 12.28
N GLY A 224 -3.91 -23.94 11.22
CA GLY A 224 -3.45 -24.11 9.84
C GLY A 224 -2.01 -23.66 9.64
N ARG A 225 -1.65 -22.45 10.12
CA ARG A 225 -0.27 -21.92 10.04
C ARG A 225 0.73 -22.79 10.81
N VAL A 226 0.37 -23.27 12.01
CA VAL A 226 1.20 -24.20 12.80
C VAL A 226 1.37 -25.54 12.08
N SER A 227 0.33 -26.02 11.41
CA SER A 227 0.37 -27.26 10.62
C SER A 227 1.31 -27.14 9.43
N ILE A 228 1.31 -26.00 8.73
CA ILE A 228 2.22 -25.71 7.61
C ILE A 228 3.67 -25.65 8.11
N LEU A 229 3.94 -24.95 9.22
CA LEU A 229 5.27 -24.89 9.82
C LEU A 229 5.79 -26.27 10.25
N ARG A 230 4.92 -27.14 10.78
CA ARG A 230 5.27 -28.54 11.09
C ARG A 230 5.61 -29.33 9.84
N THR A 231 4.84 -29.19 8.76
CA THR A 231 5.10 -29.85 7.48
C THR A 231 6.44 -29.42 6.89
N ILE A 232 6.74 -28.12 6.89
CA ILE A 232 8.03 -27.57 6.45
C ILE A 232 9.18 -28.15 7.30
N ASN A 233 9.01 -28.22 8.62
CA ASN A 233 10.03 -28.78 9.52
C ASN A 233 10.28 -30.28 9.24
N ILE A 234 9.23 -31.06 8.97
CA ILE A 234 9.33 -32.47 8.58
C ILE A 234 10.08 -32.60 7.25
N ILE A 235 9.73 -31.80 6.25
CA ILE A 235 10.40 -31.80 4.93
C ILE A 235 11.88 -31.44 5.08
N TYR A 236 12.21 -30.40 5.86
CA TYR A 236 13.59 -30.03 6.15
C TYR A 236 14.38 -31.16 6.83
N ARG A 237 13.76 -31.83 7.79
CA ARG A 237 14.39 -32.95 8.51
C ARG A 237 14.57 -34.17 7.63
N PHE A 238 13.63 -34.44 6.71
CA PHE A 238 13.75 -35.48 5.70
C PHE A 238 14.87 -35.17 4.70
N LEU A 239 14.98 -33.93 4.22
CA LEU A 239 16.06 -33.50 3.32
C LEU A 239 17.45 -33.60 3.98
N ILE A 240 17.57 -33.26 5.26
CA ILE A 240 18.82 -33.43 6.03
C ILE A 240 19.17 -34.92 6.16
N LEU A 241 18.19 -35.79 6.44
CA LEU A 241 18.41 -37.24 6.49
C LEU A 241 18.86 -37.79 5.14
N CYS A 242 18.20 -37.42 4.04
CA CYS A 242 18.61 -37.82 2.69
C CYS A 242 20.03 -37.35 2.36
N ARG A 243 20.40 -36.12 2.73
CA ARG A 243 21.77 -35.60 2.53
C ARG A 243 22.82 -36.39 3.31
N ASN A 244 22.55 -36.73 4.57
CA ASN A 244 23.45 -37.53 5.39
C ASN A 244 23.55 -38.99 4.89
N SER A 245 22.47 -39.56 4.37
CA SER A 245 22.47 -40.90 3.76
C SER A 245 23.31 -40.96 2.48
N VAL A 246 23.27 -39.92 1.63
CA VAL A 246 24.09 -39.84 0.41
C VAL A 246 25.58 -39.68 0.75
N GLN A 247 25.94 -38.93 1.80
CA GLN A 247 27.33 -38.83 2.26
C GLN A 247 27.87 -40.16 2.81
N LEU A 248 27.05 -40.97 3.51
CA LEU A 248 27.47 -42.29 3.98
C LEU A 248 27.81 -43.26 2.84
N TYR A 249 27.08 -43.17 1.71
CA TYR A 249 27.35 -44.00 0.53
C TYR A 249 28.62 -43.58 -0.23
N SER A 250 29.06 -42.33 -0.12
CA SER A 250 30.31 -41.84 -0.73
C SER A 250 31.59 -42.17 0.06
N LEU A 251 31.46 -42.71 1.28
CA LEU A 251 32.59 -43.08 2.15
C LEU A 251 32.98 -44.56 2.08
N PHE A 252 32.26 -45.38 1.30
CA PHE A 252 32.67 -46.73 0.96
C PHE A 252 33.35 -46.72 -0.42
N PRO A 253 34.68 -46.89 -0.53
CA PRO A 253 35.31 -47.12 -1.82
C PRO A 253 34.84 -48.48 -2.32
N ALA A 254 34.28 -48.51 -3.54
CA ALA A 254 34.07 -49.75 -4.27
C ALA A 254 35.42 -50.47 -4.38
N GLY A 255 35.41 -51.75 -4.00
CA GLY A 255 36.61 -52.60 -3.91
C GLY A 255 37.35 -52.82 -5.23
#